data_AF-A0AAQ0ZHW2-F1
#
_entry.id   AF-A0AAQ0ZHW2-F1
#
_cell.length_a   1.000
_cell.length_b   1.000
_cell.length_c   1.000
_cell.angle_alpha   90.00
_cell.angle_beta   90.00
_cell.angle_gamma   90.00
#
_symmetry.space_group_name_H-M   'P 1'
#
loop_
_entity.id
_entity.type
_entity.pdbx_description
1 polymer ?
#
loop_
_entity_poly.entity_id
_entity_poly.type
_entity_poly.pdbx_seq_one_letter_code
_entity_poly.pdbx_strand_id
1 'polypeptide(L)'
;MKTKLKNAFNNEMLQAKSAYNNGEYTQAFTHLERAHILGQSYIIPHTLTHWWMCKIGFKTHNYKEVIGQFMRIFASVIFSRLWVPKGNTGGTDVNPFKVMPVPEDLKQYLD
;
A
#
# COMPACT_ATOMS: atom_id res chain seq x y z
N MET A 1 2.15 -9.08 13.31
CA MET A 1 0.87 -9.01 12.57
C MET A 1 0.03 -10.22 12.94
N LYS A 2 -1.24 -10.01 13.38
CA LYS A 2 -2.17 -11.10 13.70
C LYS A 2 -2.42 -11.97 12.46
N THR A 3 -2.71 -13.27 12.63
CA THR A 3 -2.83 -14.24 11.52
C THR A 3 -3.90 -13.83 10.50
N LYS A 4 -5.11 -13.43 10.95
CA LYS A 4 -6.19 -12.99 10.05
C LYS A 4 -5.78 -11.80 9.18
N LEU A 5 -5.17 -10.78 9.80
CA LEU A 5 -4.65 -9.59 9.12
C LEU A 5 -3.55 -9.95 8.11
N LYS A 6 -2.63 -10.84 8.49
CA LYS A 6 -1.56 -11.32 7.61
C LYS A 6 -2.13 -12.04 6.38
N ASN A 7 -3.15 -12.87 6.56
CA ASN A 7 -3.80 -13.58 5.46
C ASN A 7 -4.53 -12.61 4.52
N ALA A 8 -5.27 -11.63 5.06
CA ALA A 8 -5.92 -10.59 4.26
C ALA A 8 -4.90 -9.77 3.45
N PHE A 9 -3.82 -9.33 4.09
CA PHE A 9 -2.72 -8.62 3.42
C PHE A 9 -2.11 -9.47 2.29
N ASN A 10 -1.80 -10.73 2.56
CA ASN A 10 -1.24 -11.63 1.56
C ASN A 10 -2.20 -11.86 0.38
N ASN A 11 -3.51 -11.94 0.64
CA ASN A 11 -4.52 -12.07 -0.42
C ASN A 11 -4.52 -10.85 -1.34
N GLU A 12 -4.58 -9.63 -0.79
CA GLU A 12 -4.51 -8.40 -1.59
C GLU A 12 -3.18 -8.32 -2.38
N MET A 13 -2.06 -8.68 -1.75
CA MET A 13 -0.77 -8.72 -2.44
C MET A 13 -0.71 -9.77 -3.56
N LEU A 14 -1.38 -10.92 -3.42
CA LEU A 14 -1.48 -11.93 -4.48
C LEU A 14 -2.30 -11.41 -5.66
N GLN A 15 -3.46 -10.82 -5.39
CA GLN A 15 -4.31 -10.22 -6.42
C GLN A 15 -3.61 -9.08 -7.15
N ALA A 16 -2.93 -8.20 -6.42
CA ALA A 16 -2.11 -7.13 -7.00
C ALA A 16 -1.05 -7.66 -7.96
N LYS A 17 -0.31 -8.70 -7.56
CA LYS A 17 0.74 -9.31 -8.38
C LYS A 17 0.18 -10.00 -9.62
N SER A 18 -0.97 -10.67 -9.49
CA SER A 18 -1.66 -11.29 -10.62
C SER A 18 -2.07 -10.25 -11.66
N ALA A 19 -2.80 -9.21 -11.24
CA ALA A 19 -3.21 -8.11 -12.10
C ALA A 19 -2.00 -7.39 -12.74
N TYR A 20 -0.93 -7.16 -11.98
CA TYR A 20 0.31 -6.58 -12.50
C TYR A 20 0.91 -7.43 -13.63
N ASN A 21 0.98 -8.75 -13.46
CA ASN A 21 1.53 -9.65 -14.46
C ASN A 21 0.66 -9.73 -15.72
N ASN A 22 -0.64 -9.50 -15.60
CA ASN A 22 -1.58 -9.40 -16.71
C ASN A 22 -1.58 -8.02 -17.40
N GLY A 23 -0.85 -7.04 -16.87
CA GLY A 23 -0.86 -5.66 -17.38
C GLY A 23 -2.07 -4.82 -16.92
N GLU A 24 -2.86 -5.33 -15.99
CA GLU A 24 -4.07 -4.69 -15.43
C GLU A 24 -3.67 -3.72 -14.31
N TYR A 25 -2.87 -2.70 -14.65
CA TYR A 25 -2.18 -1.87 -13.65
C TYR A 25 -3.11 -1.07 -12.74
N THR A 26 -4.25 -0.59 -13.22
CA THR A 26 -5.24 0.10 -12.38
C THR A 26 -5.79 -0.83 -11.30
N GLN A 27 -6.18 -2.05 -11.68
CA GLN A 27 -6.67 -3.05 -10.73
C GLN A 27 -5.58 -3.50 -9.76
N ALA A 28 -4.35 -3.68 -10.26
CA ALA A 28 -3.20 -3.96 -9.43
C ALA A 28 -2.99 -2.86 -8.37
N PHE A 29 -3.12 -1.59 -8.76
CA PHE A 29 -2.98 -0.46 -7.85
C PHE A 29 -4.08 -0.46 -6.77
N THR A 30 -5.34 -0.71 -7.14
CA THR A 30 -6.44 -0.82 -6.17
C THR A 30 -6.19 -1.90 -5.12
N HIS A 31 -5.68 -3.06 -5.52
CA HIS A 31 -5.28 -4.11 -4.56
C HIS A 31 -4.10 -3.68 -3.68
N LEU A 32 -3.15 -2.92 -4.23
CA LEU A 32 -2.05 -2.36 -3.43
C LEU A 32 -2.54 -1.31 -2.43
N GLU A 33 -3.52 -0.47 -2.76
CA GLU A 33 -4.10 0.49 -1.81
C GLU A 33 -4.71 -0.23 -0.60
N ARG A 34 -5.41 -1.34 -0.86
CA ARG A 34 -6.00 -2.19 0.18
C ARG A 34 -4.92 -2.91 1.00
N ALA A 35 -3.91 -3.47 0.35
CA ALA A 35 -2.75 -4.05 1.02
C ALA A 35 -2.01 -3.01 1.88
N HIS A 36 -1.93 -1.76 1.43
CA HIS A 36 -1.30 -0.67 2.16
C HIS A 36 -2.06 -0.38 3.46
N ILE A 37 -3.39 -0.29 3.40
CA ILE A 37 -4.25 -0.11 4.59
C ILE A 37 -4.07 -1.26 5.59
N LEU A 38 -4.05 -2.51 5.12
CA LEU A 38 -3.86 -3.70 5.97
C LEU A 38 -2.44 -3.79 6.56
N GLY A 39 -1.44 -3.39 5.79
CA GLY A 39 -0.04 -3.42 6.16
C GLY A 39 0.44 -2.19 6.93
N GLN A 40 -0.38 -1.15 7.06
CA GLN A 40 0.07 0.21 7.38
C GLN A 40 0.86 0.33 8.68
N SER A 41 0.46 -0.43 9.72
CA SER A 41 1.12 -0.42 11.02
C SER A 41 2.37 -1.32 11.12
N TYR A 42 2.76 -1.98 10.01
CA TYR A 42 3.87 -2.93 9.98
C TYR A 42 4.87 -2.53 8.89
N ILE A 43 6.09 -2.17 9.30
CA ILE A 43 7.11 -1.60 8.42
C ILE A 43 7.41 -2.46 7.18
N ILE A 44 7.54 -3.78 7.34
CA ILE A 44 7.86 -4.69 6.22
C ILE A 44 6.69 -4.75 5.21
N PRO A 45 5.46 -5.11 5.60
CA PRO A 45 4.27 -5.03 4.74
C PRO A 45 4.09 -3.68 4.04
N HIS A 46 4.20 -2.59 4.80
CA HIS A 46 4.05 -1.24 4.29
C HIS A 46 5.08 -0.88 3.21
N THR A 47 6.37 -1.11 3.49
CA THR A 47 7.44 -0.87 2.52
C THR A 47 7.33 -1.76 1.30
N LEU A 48 6.93 -3.03 1.49
CA LEU A 48 6.70 -3.96 0.37
C LEU A 48 5.58 -3.45 -0.55
N THR A 49 4.49 -2.92 0.00
CA THR A 49 3.41 -2.37 -0.82
C THR A 49 3.86 -1.14 -1.60
N HIS A 50 4.58 -0.20 -0.98
CA HIS A 50 5.14 0.96 -1.68
C HIS A 50 6.10 0.57 -2.80
N TRP A 51 6.92 -0.46 -2.58
CA TRP A 51 7.79 -0.99 -3.64
C TRP A 51 6.99 -1.46 -4.86
N TRP A 52 5.87 -2.16 -4.64
CA TRP A 52 5.02 -2.61 -5.75
C TRP A 52 4.26 -1.46 -6.42
N MET A 53 3.83 -0.45 -5.68
CA MET A 53 3.26 0.78 -6.26
C MET A 53 4.29 1.50 -7.15
N CYS A 54 5.55 1.56 -6.70
CA CYS A 54 6.66 2.10 -7.48
C CYS A 54 6.88 1.30 -8.78
N LYS A 55 6.83 -0.05 -8.72
CA LYS A 55 6.89 -0.89 -9.92
C LYS A 55 5.78 -0.59 -10.93
N ILE A 56 4.56 -0.31 -10.47
CA ILE A 56 3.48 0.14 -11.36
C ILE A 56 3.87 1.48 -12.01
N GLY A 57 4.35 2.45 -11.22
CA GLY A 57 4.82 3.73 -11.75
C GLY A 57 5.86 3.58 -12.87
N PHE A 58 6.83 2.67 -12.71
CA PHE A 58 7.79 2.34 -13.77
C PHE A 58 7.13 1.74 -15.01
N LYS A 59 6.18 0.82 -14.84
CA LYS A 59 5.48 0.18 -15.97
C LYS A 59 4.57 1.13 -16.74
N THR A 60 3.90 2.05 -16.05
CA THR A 60 2.98 3.02 -16.65
C THR A 60 3.66 4.33 -17.04
N HIS A 61 5.00 4.43 -16.94
CA HIS A 61 5.76 5.65 -17.19
C HIS A 61 5.28 6.85 -16.35
N ASN A 62 4.74 6.59 -15.17
CA ASN A 62 4.28 7.63 -14.24
C ASN A 62 5.42 8.02 -13.29
N TYR A 63 6.26 8.95 -13.72
CA TYR A 63 7.41 9.42 -12.95
C TYR A 63 7.03 10.07 -11.61
N LYS A 64 5.85 10.70 -11.53
CA LYS A 64 5.36 11.27 -10.26
C LYS A 64 5.15 10.19 -9.22
N GLU A 65 4.55 9.07 -9.64
CA GLU A 65 4.34 7.90 -8.78
C GLU A 65 5.67 7.31 -8.33
N VAL A 66 6.62 7.11 -9.27
CA VAL A 66 7.95 6.58 -8.94
C VAL A 66 8.64 7.43 -7.88
N ILE A 67 8.77 8.73 -8.10
CA ILE A 67 9.47 9.65 -7.18
C ILE A 67 8.77 9.68 -5.82
N GLY A 68 7.45 9.81 -5.81
CA GLY A 68 6.69 9.89 -4.55
C GLY A 68 6.80 8.60 -3.73
N GLN A 69 6.81 7.44 -4.37
CA GLN A 69 6.96 6.16 -3.67
C GLN A 69 8.38 5.94 -3.14
N PHE A 70 9.42 6.36 -3.86
CA PHE A 70 10.78 6.38 -3.31
C PHE A 70 10.87 7.23 -2.04
N MET A 71 10.35 8.45 -2.09
CA MET A 71 10.36 9.35 -0.92
C MET A 71 9.60 8.75 0.27
N ARG A 72 8.47 8.08 0.02
CA ARG A 72 7.68 7.40 1.07
C ARG A 72 8.41 6.20 1.68
N ILE A 73 9.14 5.41 0.89
CA ILE A 73 9.97 4.31 1.41
C ILE A 73 11.09 4.86 2.30
N PHE A 74 11.79 5.92 1.87
CA PHE A 74 12.83 6.55 2.68
C PHE A 74 12.25 7.14 3.98
N ALA A 75 11.13 7.85 3.88
CA ALA A 75 10.45 8.41 5.04
C ALA A 75 9.93 7.33 6.00
N SER A 76 9.37 6.22 5.51
CA SER A 76 8.85 5.16 6.36
C SER A 76 9.96 4.52 7.20
N VAL A 77 11.15 4.32 6.64
CA VAL A 77 12.31 3.78 7.37
C VAL A 77 12.74 4.73 8.50
N ILE A 78 12.80 6.04 8.21
CA ILE A 78 13.28 7.07 9.16
C ILE A 78 12.23 7.35 10.25
N PHE A 79 10.95 7.42 9.88
CA PHE A 79 9.86 7.86 10.77
C PHE A 79 8.93 6.73 11.23
N SER A 80 9.35 5.46 11.07
CA SER A 80 8.60 4.20 11.31
C SER A 80 7.82 4.06 12.63
N ARG A 81 7.97 4.97 13.58
CA ARG A 81 7.48 4.84 14.97
C ARG A 81 6.62 5.99 15.49
N LEU A 82 6.38 7.06 14.71
CA LEU A 82 5.71 8.25 15.24
C LEU A 82 4.18 8.16 15.17
N TRP A 83 3.62 7.88 13.98
CA TRP A 83 2.17 7.86 13.79
C TRP A 83 1.82 7.28 12.41
N VAL A 84 0.73 6.53 12.33
CA VAL A 84 0.27 5.87 11.10
C VAL A 84 -1.17 6.31 10.78
N PRO A 85 -1.42 7.01 9.66
CA PRO A 85 -2.72 7.60 9.36
C PRO A 85 -3.71 6.57 8.83
N LYS A 86 -4.50 5.99 9.72
CA LYS A 86 -5.43 4.88 9.39
C LYS A 86 -6.22 5.11 8.09
N GLY A 87 -6.26 4.10 7.24
CA GLY A 87 -7.04 4.07 6.01
C GLY A 87 -6.41 4.81 4.82
N ASN A 88 -5.24 5.43 4.99
CA ASN A 88 -4.52 6.06 3.88
C ASN A 88 -4.22 5.02 2.80
N THR A 89 -4.47 5.34 1.53
CA THR A 89 -4.29 4.37 0.43
C THR A 89 -2.87 4.28 -0.08
N GLY A 90 -1.98 5.22 0.28
CA GLY A 90 -0.55 5.15 -0.07
C GLY A 90 -0.16 5.72 -1.44
N GLY A 91 -1.13 6.10 -2.29
CA GLY A 91 -0.89 6.74 -3.57
C GLY A 91 -0.25 8.13 -3.47
N THR A 92 0.45 8.55 -4.53
CA THR A 92 1.16 9.85 -4.53
C THR A 92 0.24 11.07 -4.67
N ASP A 93 -1.01 10.86 -5.06
CA ASP A 93 -2.10 11.83 -5.11
C ASP A 93 -2.77 12.08 -3.74
N VAL A 94 -2.46 11.26 -2.73
CA VAL A 94 -2.99 11.38 -1.38
C VAL A 94 -1.96 12.02 -0.45
N ASN A 95 -2.39 12.95 0.42
CA ASN A 95 -1.50 13.48 1.45
C ASN A 95 -1.06 12.36 2.42
N PRO A 96 0.26 12.19 2.70
CA PRO A 96 0.78 11.08 3.49
C PRO A 96 0.34 11.07 4.95
N PHE A 97 -0.17 12.19 5.48
CA PHE A 97 -0.67 12.32 6.86
C PHE A 97 -2.21 12.29 6.93
N LYS A 98 -2.89 12.13 5.80
CA LYS A 98 -4.36 12.15 5.75
C LYS A 98 -4.93 10.83 6.28
N VAL A 99 -5.75 10.91 7.32
CA VAL A 99 -6.64 9.82 7.76
C VAL A 99 -7.80 9.70 6.77
N MET A 100 -8.15 8.47 6.41
CA MET A 100 -9.20 8.18 5.44
C MET A 100 -10.12 7.07 5.95
N PRO A 101 -11.38 6.99 5.48
CA PRO A 101 -12.25 5.88 5.79
C PRO A 101 -11.63 4.54 5.38
N VAL A 102 -11.64 3.57 6.29
CA VAL A 102 -11.26 2.18 5.97
C VAL A 102 -12.43 1.52 5.24
N PRO A 103 -12.20 0.84 4.09
CA PRO A 103 -13.21 0.03 3.43
C PRO A 103 -13.88 -0.96 4.39
N GLU A 104 -15.20 -1.09 4.33
CA GLU A 104 -15.99 -1.85 5.32
C GLU A 104 -15.52 -3.30 5.46
N ASP A 105 -15.20 -3.91 4.33
CA ASP A 105 -14.75 -5.30 4.24
C ASP A 105 -13.36 -5.53 4.86
N LEU A 106 -12.56 -4.47 5.04
CA LEU A 106 -11.23 -4.53 5.67
C LEU A 106 -11.26 -4.32 7.18
N LYS A 107 -12.31 -3.68 7.72
CA LYS A 107 -12.38 -3.31 9.16
C LYS A 107 -12.21 -4.52 10.08
N GLN A 108 -12.83 -5.65 9.71
CA GLN A 108 -12.78 -6.91 10.45
C GLN A 108 -11.35 -7.47 10.70
N TYR A 109 -10.34 -6.98 9.97
CA TYR A 109 -8.95 -7.41 10.12
C TYR A 109 -8.10 -6.45 10.96
N LEU A 110 -8.58 -5.22 11.21
CA LEU A 110 -7.82 -4.14 11.85
C LEU A 110 -8.11 -3.99 13.36
N ASP A 111 -9.04 -4.78 13.89
CA ASP A 111 -9.39 -4.87 15.31
C ASP A 111 -8.48 -5.84 16.10
#